data_AF-A0A4U0V9A7-F1
#
_entry.id   AF-A0A4U0V9A7-F1
#
_cell.length_a   1.000
_cell.length_b   1.000
_cell.length_c   1.000
_cell.angle_alpha   90.00
_cell.angle_beta   90.00
_cell.angle_gamma   90.00
#
_symmetry.space_group_name_H-M   'P 1'
#
loop_
_entity.id
_entity.type
_entity.pdbx_description
1 polymer ?
#
loop_
_entity_poly.entity_id
_entity_poly.type
_entity_poly.pdbx_seq_one_letter_code
_entity_poly.pdbx_strand_id
1 'polypeptide(L)'
;MVKELQIHKPLVHILGNTSDTRLSHVAAGFLKQLARPTENEETLRAAGTVKAVFWQLGSDKLPDLTHALLSLLRRLLVDSPENVKQVLVPADYPRSNEGLLSNVHTLLSIFTRSDNAAIKIEIGLIFKEICKCLVSLQKEMAIEDVVFSQLCLHADVARPADFLIRQTQPLLQSQGWFTFALMARSREGSRAVAGCIASDGLYDLLAQRIEAYHEQELAIQVQIESGVSDKTSDAVGKVDGNSVEHNDVERSNALMLVHELLRNGIPDSQLQARLQGLLDTTGASA
;
A
#
# COMPACT_ATOMS: atom_id res chain seq x y z
N MET A 1 -0.39 20.22 24.49
CA MET A 1 -1.72 19.57 24.67
C MET A 1 -1.69 18.05 24.88
N VAL A 2 -1.27 17.19 23.93
CA VAL A 2 -1.33 15.72 24.13
C VAL A 2 -0.38 15.23 25.23
N LYS A 3 0.85 15.76 25.26
CA LYS A 3 1.85 15.48 26.30
C LYS A 3 1.49 16.07 27.67
N GLU A 4 0.85 17.23 27.71
CA GLU A 4 0.52 17.91 28.97
C GLU A 4 -0.80 17.43 29.57
N LEU A 5 -1.87 17.38 28.77
CA LEU A 5 -3.21 17.02 29.23
C LEU A 5 -3.48 15.51 29.19
N GLN A 6 -2.59 14.73 28.57
CA GLN A 6 -2.69 13.27 28.52
C GLN A 6 -4.01 12.74 27.93
N ILE A 7 -4.70 13.56 27.12
CA ILE A 7 -6.04 13.27 26.56
C ILE A 7 -6.11 12.00 25.71
N HIS A 8 -4.97 11.51 25.23
CA HIS A 8 -4.86 10.28 24.48
C HIS A 8 -5.03 9.02 25.36
N LYS A 9 -4.60 9.05 26.63
CA LYS A 9 -4.68 7.91 27.54
C LYS A 9 -6.11 7.39 27.75
N PRO A 10 -7.12 8.22 28.11
CA PRO A 10 -8.49 7.73 28.25
C PRO A 10 -9.06 7.21 26.93
N LEU A 11 -8.70 7.82 25.80
CA LEU A 11 -9.16 7.37 24.48
C LEU A 11 -8.58 6.00 24.10
N VAL A 12 -7.28 5.78 24.35
CA VAL A 12 -6.63 4.48 24.11
C VAL A 12 -7.19 3.43 25.09
N HIS A 13 -7.45 3.81 26.34
CA HIS A 13 -8.08 2.91 27.31
C HIS A 13 -9.48 2.48 26.86
N ILE A 14 -10.32 3.43 26.42
CA ILE A 14 -11.63 3.14 25.82
C ILE A 14 -11.46 2.15 24.67
N LEU A 15 -10.57 2.45 23.73
CA LEU A 15 -10.35 1.63 22.55
C LEU A 15 -9.92 0.20 22.91
N GLY A 16 -9.09 0.02 23.94
CA GLY A 16 -8.58 -1.29 24.34
C GLY A 16 -9.45 -2.09 25.31
N ASN A 17 -10.54 -1.53 25.85
CA ASN A 17 -11.30 -2.17 26.94
C ASN A 17 -12.82 -2.12 26.80
N THR A 18 -13.38 -1.33 25.88
CA THR A 18 -14.84 -1.24 25.70
C THR A 18 -15.37 -2.20 24.64
N SER A 19 -16.57 -2.74 24.87
CA SER A 19 -17.38 -3.42 23.86
C SER A 19 -18.35 -2.47 23.14
N ASP A 20 -18.52 -1.23 23.63
CA ASP A 20 -19.39 -0.22 23.01
C ASP A 20 -18.80 0.27 21.69
N THR A 21 -19.43 -0.13 20.58
CA THR A 21 -18.98 0.19 19.22
C THR A 21 -19.03 1.68 18.91
N ARG A 22 -19.98 2.43 19.49
CA ARG A 22 -20.10 3.87 19.28
C ARG A 22 -18.98 4.60 19.99
N LEU A 23 -18.72 4.22 21.24
CA LEU A 23 -17.65 4.82 22.02
C LEU A 23 -16.28 4.52 21.39
N SER A 24 -16.04 3.29 20.92
CA SER A 24 -14.84 2.93 20.16
C SER A 24 -14.70 3.72 18.86
N HIS A 25 -15.79 3.90 18.11
CA HIS A 25 -15.78 4.66 16.86
C HIS A 25 -15.40 6.13 17.10
N VAL A 26 -15.99 6.76 18.11
CA VAL A 26 -15.67 8.13 18.51
C VAL A 26 -14.21 8.24 18.98
N ALA A 27 -13.76 7.32 19.84
CA ALA A 27 -12.38 7.30 20.32
C ALA A 27 -11.38 7.14 19.16
N ALA A 28 -11.63 6.25 18.20
CA ALA A 28 -10.81 6.07 17.02
C ALA A 28 -10.76 7.35 16.17
N GLY A 29 -11.90 8.02 15.99
CA GLY A 29 -12.00 9.30 15.30
C GLY A 29 -11.15 10.39 15.94
N PHE A 30 -11.22 10.54 17.27
CA PHE A 30 -10.41 11.51 18.01
C PHE A 30 -8.91 11.16 17.95
N LEU A 31 -8.54 9.90 18.19
CA LEU A 31 -7.16 9.44 18.10
C LEU A 31 -6.56 9.70 16.71
N LYS A 32 -7.35 9.56 15.63
CA LYS A 32 -6.90 9.86 14.27
C LYS A 32 -6.53 11.33 14.10
N GLN A 33 -7.27 12.24 14.75
CA GLN A 33 -6.93 13.66 14.77
C GLN A 33 -5.65 13.92 15.57
N LEU A 34 -5.51 13.27 16.73
CA LEU A 34 -4.30 13.38 17.57
C LEU A 34 -3.06 12.81 16.89
N ALA A 35 -3.22 11.84 16.00
CA ALA A 35 -2.15 11.25 15.19
C ALA A 35 -1.73 12.11 13.98
N ARG A 36 -2.29 13.32 13.81
CA ARG A 36 -1.87 14.22 12.72
C ARG A 36 -0.51 14.88 12.97
N PRO A 37 -0.27 15.54 14.12
CA PRO A 37 1.05 16.11 14.41
C PRO A 37 2.07 15.01 14.72
N THR A 38 3.24 15.06 14.09
CA THR A 38 4.31 14.06 14.27
C THR A 38 4.87 14.08 15.69
N GLU A 39 4.78 15.20 16.39
CA GLU A 39 5.22 15.39 17.78
C GLU A 39 4.42 14.52 18.78
N ASN A 40 3.22 14.07 18.39
CA ASN A 40 2.37 13.20 19.20
C ASN A 40 2.67 11.71 18.98
N GLU A 41 3.42 11.35 17.94
CA GLU A 41 3.62 9.95 17.53
C GLU A 41 4.17 9.10 18.68
N GLU A 42 5.28 9.52 19.28
CA GLU A 42 5.90 8.81 20.40
C GLU A 42 4.93 8.63 21.57
N THR A 43 4.12 9.66 21.86
CA THR A 43 3.18 9.66 22.99
C THR A 43 2.02 8.69 22.74
N LEU A 44 1.48 8.67 21.52
CA LEU A 44 0.44 7.72 21.11
C LEU A 44 0.97 6.28 21.05
N ARG A 45 2.20 6.11 20.56
CA ARG A 45 2.89 4.82 20.52
C ARG A 45 3.13 4.26 21.92
N ALA A 46 3.68 5.09 22.82
CA ALA A 46 3.94 4.71 24.22
C ALA A 46 2.66 4.34 24.98
N ALA A 47 1.52 4.94 24.61
CA ALA A 47 0.22 4.58 25.17
C ALA A 47 -0.34 3.25 24.64
N GLY A 48 0.28 2.62 23.63
CA GLY A 48 -0.16 1.35 23.08
C GLY A 48 -1.30 1.46 22.07
N THR A 49 -1.41 2.58 21.34
CA THR A 49 -2.53 2.83 20.43
C THR A 49 -2.67 1.76 19.34
N VAL A 50 -1.57 1.31 18.72
CA VAL A 50 -1.60 0.23 17.70
C VAL A 50 -2.15 -1.06 18.29
N LYS A 51 -1.69 -1.44 19.49
CA LYS A 51 -2.18 -2.63 20.21
C LYS A 51 -3.68 -2.54 20.48
N ALA A 52 -4.17 -1.37 20.92
CA ALA A 52 -5.59 -1.16 21.18
C ALA A 52 -6.45 -1.26 19.90
N VAL A 53 -5.96 -0.76 18.76
CA VAL A 53 -6.64 -0.93 17.46
C VAL A 53 -6.76 -2.41 17.10
N PHE A 54 -5.66 -3.15 17.18
CA PHE A 54 -5.66 -4.57 16.84
C PHE A 54 -6.47 -5.44 17.79
N TRP A 55 -6.56 -5.05 19.06
CA TRP A 55 -7.49 -5.66 20.02
C TRP A 55 -8.94 -5.56 19.54
N GLN A 56 -9.38 -4.37 19.07
CA GLN A 56 -10.73 -4.18 18.53
C GLN A 56 -10.96 -4.93 17.21
N LEU A 57 -9.97 -4.94 16.32
CA LEU A 57 -10.03 -5.64 15.03
C LEU A 57 -10.04 -7.16 15.16
N GLY A 58 -9.62 -7.70 16.31
CA GLY A 58 -9.63 -9.14 16.60
C GLY A 58 -11.01 -9.73 16.84
N SER A 59 -12.08 -8.93 16.84
CA SER A 59 -13.47 -9.41 16.94
C SER A 59 -14.29 -8.92 15.76
N ASP A 60 -15.34 -9.65 15.39
CA ASP A 60 -16.27 -9.19 14.36
C ASP A 60 -16.97 -7.89 14.81
N LYS A 61 -16.73 -6.80 14.08
CA LYS A 61 -17.30 -5.46 14.34
C LYS A 61 -18.13 -4.98 13.16
N LEU A 62 -18.96 -3.97 13.42
CA LEU A 62 -19.70 -3.25 12.38
C LEU A 62 -18.73 -2.62 11.36
N PRO A 63 -19.05 -2.63 10.06
CA PRO A 63 -18.17 -2.11 9.00
C PRO A 63 -17.66 -0.69 9.26
N ASP A 64 -18.50 0.21 9.78
CA ASP A 64 -18.13 1.60 10.08
C ASP A 64 -17.02 1.70 11.12
N LEU A 65 -17.09 0.89 12.18
CA LEU A 65 -16.06 0.83 13.21
C LEU A 65 -14.77 0.23 12.64
N THR A 66 -14.88 -0.87 11.89
CA THR A 66 -13.72 -1.51 11.25
C THR A 66 -12.98 -0.52 10.34
N HIS A 67 -13.72 0.21 9.50
CA HIS A 67 -13.14 1.24 8.65
C HIS A 67 -12.47 2.36 9.46
N ALA A 68 -13.11 2.87 10.51
CA ALA A 68 -12.52 3.91 11.35
C ALA A 68 -11.22 3.48 12.06
N LEU A 69 -11.18 2.23 12.53
CA LEU A 69 -9.99 1.61 13.13
C LEU A 69 -8.86 1.47 12.11
N LEU A 70 -9.16 1.02 10.89
CA LEU A 70 -8.18 0.89 9.81
C LEU A 70 -7.65 2.26 9.35
N SER A 71 -8.52 3.26 9.19
CA SER A 71 -8.08 4.64 8.89
C SER A 71 -7.18 5.22 9.99
N LEU A 72 -7.47 4.94 11.27
CA LEU A 72 -6.59 5.30 12.37
C LEU A 72 -5.25 4.56 12.27
N LEU A 73 -5.28 3.24 12.08
CA LEU A 73 -4.08 2.43 11.94
C LEU A 73 -3.19 2.97 10.82
N ARG A 74 -3.73 3.14 9.61
CA ARG A 74 -2.99 3.74 8.50
C ARG A 74 -2.32 5.04 8.89
N ARG A 75 -3.06 5.95 9.57
CA ARG A 75 -2.48 7.23 9.99
C ARG A 75 -1.30 7.05 10.95
N LEU A 76 -1.36 6.08 11.86
CA LEU A 76 -0.27 5.77 12.79
C LEU A 76 0.97 5.19 12.08
N LEU A 77 0.81 4.59 10.90
CA LEU A 77 1.92 3.97 10.17
C LEU A 77 2.65 4.91 9.22
N VAL A 78 2.01 6.00 8.80
CA VAL A 78 2.62 6.98 7.88
C VAL A 78 3.91 7.52 8.51
N ASP A 79 5.04 7.24 7.83
CA ASP A 79 6.38 7.68 8.19
C ASP A 79 6.80 7.32 9.63
N SER A 80 6.26 6.21 10.16
CA SER A 80 6.55 5.72 11.51
C SER A 80 7.10 4.29 11.51
N PRO A 81 8.43 4.12 11.43
CA PRO A 81 9.06 2.80 11.48
C PRO A 81 8.76 2.03 12.77
N GLU A 82 8.68 2.73 13.89
CA GLU A 82 8.40 2.11 15.19
C GLU A 82 6.97 1.58 15.28
N ASN A 83 5.99 2.25 14.69
CA ASN A 83 4.62 1.72 14.63
C ASN A 83 4.51 0.57 13.62
N VAL A 84 5.21 0.62 12.49
CA VAL A 84 5.27 -0.51 11.53
C VAL A 84 5.85 -1.75 12.20
N LYS A 85 6.93 -1.63 12.97
CA LYS A 85 7.47 -2.74 13.77
C LYS A 85 6.40 -3.36 14.69
N GLN A 86 5.58 -2.55 15.36
CA GLN A 86 4.49 -3.07 16.21
C GLN A 86 3.42 -3.88 15.43
N VAL A 87 3.19 -3.57 14.16
CA VAL A 87 2.29 -4.35 13.30
C VAL A 87 2.90 -5.69 12.89
N LEU A 88 4.23 -5.77 12.77
CA LEU A 88 4.91 -6.98 12.31
C LEU A 88 5.19 -7.98 13.44
N VAL A 89 5.11 -7.56 14.71
CA VAL A 89 5.25 -8.44 15.87
C VAL A 89 4.02 -9.38 15.97
N PRO A 90 4.22 -10.67 16.35
CA PRO A 90 3.12 -11.58 16.67
C PRO A 90 2.13 -11.01 17.70
N ALA A 91 0.86 -11.39 17.62
CA ALA A 91 -0.16 -10.84 18.51
C ALA A 91 -0.07 -11.41 19.93
N ASP A 92 0.39 -10.62 20.90
CA ASP A 92 0.51 -11.00 22.32
C ASP A 92 -0.80 -10.85 23.14
N TYR A 93 -1.98 -11.05 22.53
CA TYR A 93 -3.26 -10.91 23.25
C TYR A 93 -4.20 -12.07 22.97
N PRO A 94 -4.96 -12.54 23.99
CA PRO A 94 -5.79 -13.74 23.87
C PRO A 94 -6.92 -13.49 22.87
N ARG A 95 -6.89 -14.23 21.77
CA ARG A 95 -8.00 -14.30 20.81
C ARG A 95 -8.81 -15.55 21.10
N SER A 96 -10.12 -15.38 21.14
CA SER A 96 -11.08 -16.48 21.26
C SER A 96 -10.98 -17.39 20.04
N ASN A 97 -10.32 -18.54 20.21
CA ASN A 97 -10.48 -19.79 19.43
C ASN A 97 -9.60 -20.04 18.20
N GLU A 98 -8.64 -19.19 17.86
CA GLU A 98 -7.63 -19.49 16.83
C GLU A 98 -6.27 -19.03 17.39
N GLY A 99 -5.18 -19.76 17.12
CA GLY A 99 -3.87 -19.57 17.76
C GLY A 99 -3.26 -18.16 17.63
N LEU A 100 -1.98 -17.97 17.95
CA LEU A 100 -1.29 -16.67 17.78
C LEU A 100 -1.30 -16.23 16.30
N LEU A 101 -2.38 -15.60 15.85
CA LEU A 101 -2.51 -15.00 14.52
C LEU A 101 -1.78 -13.67 14.52
N SER A 102 -0.87 -13.45 13.57
CA SER A 102 -0.17 -12.17 13.46
C SER A 102 -1.17 -11.03 13.16
N ASN A 103 -0.78 -9.80 13.50
CA ASN A 103 -1.54 -8.60 13.11
C ASN A 103 -1.69 -8.52 11.58
N VAL A 104 -0.68 -8.93 10.81
CA VAL A 104 -0.74 -9.07 9.34
C VAL A 104 -1.84 -10.05 8.92
N HIS A 105 -1.90 -11.24 9.52
CA HIS A 105 -2.96 -12.20 9.23
C HIS A 105 -4.36 -11.63 9.52
N THR A 106 -4.50 -10.81 10.56
CA THR A 106 -5.76 -10.13 10.89
C THR A 106 -6.22 -9.21 9.77
N LEU A 107 -5.31 -8.39 9.24
CA LEU A 107 -5.61 -7.49 8.12
C LEU A 107 -6.02 -8.29 6.87
N LEU A 108 -5.30 -9.37 6.55
CA LEU A 108 -5.62 -10.23 5.40
C LEU A 108 -6.95 -10.98 5.57
N SER A 109 -7.27 -11.43 6.79
CA SER A 109 -8.54 -12.06 7.11
C SER A 109 -9.71 -11.09 6.94
N ILE A 110 -9.59 -9.86 7.46
CA ILE A 110 -10.59 -8.80 7.27
C ILE A 110 -10.73 -8.46 5.77
N PHE A 111 -9.62 -8.35 5.05
CA PHE A 111 -9.62 -8.08 3.62
C PHE A 111 -10.39 -9.15 2.83
N THR A 112 -10.13 -10.42 3.14
CA THR A 112 -10.73 -11.56 2.43
C THR A 112 -12.23 -11.68 2.71
N ARG A 113 -12.64 -11.43 3.96
CA ARG A 113 -14.04 -11.58 4.40
C ARG A 113 -14.91 -10.35 4.13
N SER A 114 -14.33 -9.19 3.84
CA SER A 114 -15.06 -7.93 3.68
C SER A 114 -15.49 -7.69 2.23
N ASP A 115 -16.77 -7.44 2.01
CA ASP A 115 -17.28 -6.93 0.72
C ASP A 115 -17.27 -5.40 0.63
N ASN A 116 -16.94 -4.71 1.72
CA ASN A 116 -16.87 -3.26 1.75
C ASN A 116 -15.58 -2.77 1.08
N ALA A 117 -15.73 -2.06 -0.05
CA ALA A 117 -14.61 -1.50 -0.80
C ALA A 117 -13.76 -0.52 0.02
N ALA A 118 -14.36 0.31 0.88
CA ALA A 118 -13.62 1.26 1.71
C ALA A 118 -12.69 0.56 2.70
N ILE A 119 -13.13 -0.56 3.28
CA ILE A 119 -12.29 -1.41 4.14
C ILE A 119 -11.12 -2.00 3.35
N LYS A 120 -11.39 -2.54 2.16
CA LYS A 120 -10.35 -3.11 1.28
C LYS A 120 -9.33 -2.07 0.82
N ILE A 121 -9.78 -0.85 0.50
CA ILE A 121 -8.90 0.29 0.17
C ILE A 121 -7.99 0.63 1.34
N GLU A 122 -8.55 0.81 2.55
CA GLU A 122 -7.75 1.15 3.74
C GLU A 122 -6.69 0.07 4.03
N ILE A 123 -7.02 -1.22 3.87
CA ILE A 123 -6.05 -2.30 4.03
C ILE A 123 -4.96 -2.24 2.95
N GLY A 124 -5.31 -2.03 1.69
CA GLY A 124 -4.32 -1.85 0.62
C GLY A 124 -3.35 -0.70 0.92
N LEU A 125 -3.87 0.43 1.41
CA LEU A 125 -3.05 1.57 1.79
C LEU A 125 -2.21 1.32 3.05
N ILE A 126 -2.67 0.49 4.00
CA ILE A 126 -1.87 0.04 5.14
C ILE A 126 -0.68 -0.80 4.65
N PHE A 127 -0.91 -1.78 3.76
CA PHE A 127 0.16 -2.60 3.20
C PHE A 127 1.18 -1.76 2.42
N LYS A 128 0.72 -0.74 1.71
CA LYS A 128 1.58 0.25 1.05
C LYS A 128 2.50 0.97 2.06
N GLU A 129 1.99 1.45 3.18
CA GLU A 129 2.83 2.11 4.20
C GLU A 129 3.83 1.13 4.85
N ILE A 130 3.42 -0.11 5.11
CA ILE A 130 4.31 -1.17 5.63
C ILE A 130 5.45 -1.45 4.64
N CYS A 131 5.13 -1.68 3.37
CA CYS A 131 6.14 -1.97 2.34
C CYS A 131 7.10 -0.80 2.15
N LYS A 132 6.57 0.43 2.09
CA LYS A 132 7.37 1.67 1.96
C LYS A 132 8.37 1.80 3.11
N CYS A 133 7.91 1.59 4.33
CA CYS A 133 8.73 1.68 5.53
C CYS A 133 9.85 0.64 5.54
N LEU A 134 9.52 -0.63 5.30
CA LEU A 134 10.49 -1.72 5.32
C LEU A 134 11.59 -1.53 4.27
N VAL A 135 11.21 -1.08 3.07
CA VAL A 135 12.17 -0.74 2.01
C VAL A 135 13.06 0.44 2.38
N SER A 136 12.55 1.46 3.10
CA SER A 136 13.38 2.56 3.62
C SER A 136 14.41 2.04 4.64
N LEU A 137 13.97 1.20 5.57
CA LEU A 137 14.83 0.63 6.60
C LEU A 137 15.95 -0.25 6.02
N GLN A 138 15.67 -1.02 4.96
CA GLN A 138 16.68 -1.79 4.24
C GLN A 138 17.78 -0.87 3.67
N LYS A 139 17.40 0.27 3.07
CA LYS A 139 18.35 1.23 2.50
C LYS A 139 19.20 1.90 3.58
N GLU A 140 18.59 2.24 4.72
CA GLU A 140 19.25 2.98 5.80
C GLU A 140 20.16 2.09 6.65
N MET A 141 19.75 0.85 6.91
CA MET A 141 20.41 -0.01 7.91
C MET A 141 21.25 -1.14 7.30
N ALA A 142 21.20 -1.37 5.98
CA ALA A 142 21.86 -2.48 5.29
C ALA A 142 21.60 -3.87 5.93
N ILE A 143 20.49 -4.01 6.66
CA ILE A 143 20.08 -5.25 7.31
C ILE A 143 19.49 -6.18 6.25
N GLU A 144 19.75 -7.49 6.39
CA GLU A 144 19.14 -8.52 5.54
C GLU A 144 17.61 -8.41 5.52
N ASP A 145 17.05 -8.67 4.34
CA ASP A 145 15.64 -8.60 3.95
C ASP A 145 14.73 -9.64 4.67
N VAL A 146 15.12 -10.15 5.84
CA VAL A 146 14.42 -11.26 6.50
C VAL A 146 13.00 -10.86 6.87
N VAL A 147 12.80 -9.66 7.42
CA VAL A 147 11.47 -9.21 7.88
C VAL A 147 10.51 -8.98 6.71
N PHE A 148 10.98 -8.38 5.62
CA PHE A 148 10.13 -8.09 4.47
C PHE A 148 9.93 -9.33 3.60
N SER A 149 10.91 -10.23 3.51
CA SER A 149 10.71 -11.58 2.98
C SER A 149 9.66 -12.36 3.78
N GLN A 150 9.72 -12.32 5.12
CA GLN A 150 8.71 -12.94 6.00
C GLN A 150 7.31 -12.36 5.80
N LEU A 151 7.19 -11.05 5.64
CA LEU A 151 5.92 -10.40 5.27
C LEU A 151 5.40 -11.00 3.96
N CYS A 152 6.26 -11.12 2.94
CA CYS A 152 5.89 -11.61 1.61
C CYS A 152 5.55 -13.11 1.56
N LEU A 153 5.87 -13.89 2.61
CA LEU A 153 5.48 -15.29 2.73
C LEU A 153 4.02 -15.49 3.12
N HIS A 154 3.33 -14.45 3.60
CA HIS A 154 1.90 -14.55 3.89
C HIS A 154 1.10 -14.83 2.62
N ALA A 155 0.24 -15.85 2.66
CA ALA A 155 -0.71 -16.10 1.58
C ALA A 155 -1.58 -14.86 1.34
N ASP A 156 -1.84 -14.56 0.06
CA ASP A 156 -2.65 -13.43 -0.37
C ASP A 156 -2.11 -12.03 0.01
N VAL A 157 -0.85 -11.91 0.46
CA VAL A 157 -0.24 -10.63 0.86
C VAL A 157 -0.21 -9.57 -0.25
N ALA A 158 -0.17 -9.99 -1.51
CA ALA A 158 -0.22 -9.08 -2.65
C ALA A 158 -1.66 -8.67 -3.06
N ARG A 159 -2.71 -9.38 -2.61
CA ARG A 159 -4.09 -9.08 -2.99
C ARG A 159 -4.57 -7.68 -2.60
N PRO A 160 -4.20 -7.11 -1.44
CA PRO A 160 -4.56 -5.73 -1.12
C PRO A 160 -4.05 -4.71 -2.15
N ALA A 161 -2.84 -4.92 -2.70
CA ALA A 161 -2.29 -4.05 -3.74
C ALA A 161 -2.92 -4.31 -5.12
N ASP A 162 -3.19 -5.57 -5.47
CA ASP A 162 -4.00 -5.93 -6.66
C ASP A 162 -5.36 -5.23 -6.65
N PHE A 163 -6.03 -5.25 -5.50
CA PHE A 163 -7.32 -4.59 -5.34
C PHE A 163 -7.24 -3.08 -5.58
N LEU A 164 -6.17 -2.41 -5.12
CA LEU A 164 -5.94 -0.99 -5.40
C LEU A 164 -5.74 -0.72 -6.91
N ILE A 165 -4.99 -1.59 -7.60
CA ILE A 165 -4.76 -1.49 -9.06
C ILE A 165 -6.08 -1.58 -9.84
N ARG A 166 -7.01 -2.42 -9.39
CA ARG A 166 -8.31 -2.64 -10.05
C ARG A 166 -9.34 -1.55 -9.75
N GLN A 167 -9.04 -0.56 -8.91
CA GLN A 167 -9.94 0.56 -8.67
C GLN A 167 -10.01 1.50 -9.87
N THR A 168 -11.10 2.27 -9.97
CA THR A 168 -11.27 3.25 -11.05
C THR A 168 -10.55 4.57 -10.79
N GLN A 169 -10.16 4.85 -9.54
CA GLN A 169 -9.46 6.09 -9.19
C GLN A 169 -7.96 5.99 -9.50
N PRO A 170 -7.39 6.83 -10.38
CA PRO A 170 -5.98 6.75 -10.78
C PRO A 170 -5.01 6.79 -9.59
N LEU A 171 -5.28 7.66 -8.62
CA LEU A 171 -4.47 7.76 -7.40
C LEU A 171 -4.36 6.42 -6.67
N LEU A 172 -5.44 5.65 -6.56
CA LEU A 172 -5.42 4.34 -5.91
C LEU A 172 -4.65 3.31 -6.76
N GLN A 173 -4.84 3.33 -8.08
CA GLN A 173 -4.08 2.47 -8.99
C GLN A 173 -2.57 2.69 -8.83
N SER A 174 -2.15 3.96 -8.80
CA SER A 174 -0.77 4.37 -8.57
C SER A 174 -0.20 3.83 -7.26
N GLN A 175 -0.97 3.91 -6.16
CA GLN A 175 -0.55 3.32 -4.88
C GLN A 175 -0.39 1.79 -4.96
N GLY A 176 -1.27 1.12 -5.71
CA GLY A 176 -1.20 -0.32 -5.95
C GLY A 176 0.04 -0.72 -6.74
N TRP A 177 0.29 -0.07 -7.88
CA TRP A 177 1.50 -0.30 -8.69
C TRP A 177 2.79 -0.02 -7.93
N PHE A 178 2.83 1.09 -7.18
CA PHE A 178 3.95 1.42 -6.30
C PHE A 178 4.19 0.30 -5.27
N THR A 179 3.14 -0.21 -4.65
CA THR A 179 3.25 -1.30 -3.66
C THR A 179 3.77 -2.59 -4.28
N PHE A 180 3.28 -2.95 -5.48
CA PHE A 180 3.81 -4.09 -6.24
C PHE A 180 5.30 -3.92 -6.57
N ALA A 181 5.71 -2.74 -7.05
CA ALA A 181 7.11 -2.45 -7.33
C ALA A 181 8.00 -2.58 -6.09
N LEU A 182 7.53 -2.13 -4.92
CA LEU A 182 8.24 -2.32 -3.66
C LEU A 182 8.35 -3.80 -3.28
N MET A 183 7.25 -4.56 -3.36
CA MET A 183 7.21 -6.00 -3.09
C MET A 183 8.14 -6.79 -4.00
N ALA A 184 8.17 -6.45 -5.29
CA ALA A 184 8.98 -7.16 -6.28
C ALA A 184 10.49 -7.09 -6.01
N ARG A 185 10.97 -6.20 -5.13
CA ARG A 185 12.39 -6.08 -4.75
C ARG A 185 12.95 -7.26 -3.96
N SER A 186 12.09 -8.12 -3.43
CA SER A 186 12.48 -9.40 -2.82
C SER A 186 12.02 -10.56 -3.69
N ARG A 187 12.67 -11.72 -3.54
CA ARG A 187 12.30 -12.94 -4.27
C ARG A 187 10.91 -13.43 -3.88
N GLU A 188 10.61 -13.44 -2.59
CA GLU A 188 9.32 -13.85 -2.04
C GLU A 188 8.21 -12.89 -2.50
N GLY A 189 8.47 -11.59 -2.48
CA GLY A 189 7.51 -10.59 -2.96
C GLY A 189 7.29 -10.65 -4.47
N SER A 190 8.35 -10.88 -5.26
CA SER A 190 8.24 -11.14 -6.71
C SER A 190 7.33 -12.33 -7.01
N ARG A 191 7.45 -13.43 -6.25
CA ARG A 191 6.57 -14.60 -6.40
C ARG A 191 5.11 -14.27 -6.06
N ALA A 192 4.87 -13.53 -4.98
CA ALA A 192 3.51 -13.13 -4.59
C ALA A 192 2.86 -12.21 -5.63
N VAL A 193 3.61 -11.23 -6.14
CA VAL A 193 3.14 -10.31 -7.19
C VAL A 193 2.92 -11.03 -8.51
N ALA A 194 3.83 -11.91 -8.93
CA ALA A 194 3.66 -12.72 -10.13
C ALA A 194 2.39 -13.58 -10.08
N GLY A 195 2.06 -14.15 -8.91
CA GLY A 195 0.80 -14.87 -8.71
C GLY A 195 -0.44 -13.99 -8.92
N CYS A 196 -0.37 -12.70 -8.59
CA CYS A 196 -1.46 -11.75 -8.89
C CYS A 196 -1.46 -11.35 -10.36
N ILE A 197 -0.31 -11.13 -11.00
CA ILE A 197 -0.25 -10.75 -12.43
C ILE A 197 -0.75 -11.89 -13.33
N ALA A 198 -0.46 -13.14 -12.95
CA ALA A 198 -0.99 -14.33 -13.61
C ALA A 198 -2.51 -14.49 -13.43
N SER A 199 -3.14 -13.76 -12.51
CA SER A 199 -4.60 -13.74 -12.37
C SER A 199 -5.27 -12.88 -13.44
N ASP A 200 -6.52 -13.21 -13.78
CA ASP A 200 -7.23 -12.67 -14.94
C ASP A 200 -7.17 -11.13 -15.04
N GLY A 201 -6.67 -10.66 -16.19
CA GLY A 201 -6.69 -9.27 -16.64
C GLY A 201 -5.61 -8.34 -16.06
N LEU A 202 -4.81 -8.76 -15.07
CA LEU A 202 -3.84 -7.84 -14.46
C LEU A 202 -2.61 -7.59 -15.34
N TYR A 203 -2.15 -8.61 -16.08
CA TYR A 203 -1.12 -8.42 -17.11
C TYR A 203 -1.57 -7.39 -18.15
N ASP A 204 -2.82 -7.46 -18.62
CA ASP A 204 -3.30 -6.56 -19.67
C ASP A 204 -3.36 -5.11 -19.17
N LEU A 205 -3.74 -4.91 -17.90
CA LEU A 205 -3.66 -3.60 -17.25
C LEU A 205 -2.22 -3.07 -17.16
N LEU A 206 -1.25 -3.95 -16.87
CA LEU A 206 0.17 -3.60 -16.83
C LEU A 206 0.69 -3.23 -18.23
N ALA A 207 0.38 -4.05 -19.24
CA ALA A 207 0.78 -3.82 -20.62
C ALA A 207 0.20 -2.52 -21.17
N GLN A 208 -1.12 -2.31 -21.04
CA GLN A 208 -1.79 -1.07 -21.44
C GLN A 208 -1.17 0.16 -20.75
N ARG A 209 -0.80 0.04 -19.47
CA ARG A 209 -0.16 1.14 -18.74
C ARG A 209 1.21 1.48 -19.33
N ILE A 210 2.02 0.48 -19.65
CA ILE A 210 3.37 0.69 -20.19
C ILE A 210 3.30 1.19 -21.65
N GLU A 211 2.37 0.66 -22.45
CA GLU A 211 2.17 1.03 -23.85
C GLU A 211 1.58 2.44 -24.02
N ALA A 212 0.51 2.79 -23.29
CA ALA A 212 -0.15 4.09 -23.39
C ALA A 212 0.83 5.26 -23.13
N TYR A 213 1.79 5.06 -22.21
CA TYR A 213 2.84 6.04 -21.98
C TYR A 213 3.88 6.11 -23.09
N HIS A 214 4.22 4.98 -23.73
CA HIS A 214 5.18 4.96 -24.83
C HIS A 214 4.62 5.73 -26.04
N GLU A 215 3.32 5.57 -26.32
CA GLU A 215 2.64 6.33 -27.38
C GLU A 215 2.60 7.83 -27.09
N GLN A 216 2.37 8.22 -25.82
CA GLN A 216 2.36 9.62 -25.41
C GLN A 216 3.77 10.26 -25.54
N GLU A 217 4.83 9.54 -25.19
CA GLU A 217 6.23 9.97 -25.30
C GLU A 217 6.63 10.18 -26.77
N LEU A 218 6.31 9.22 -27.64
CA LEU A 218 6.52 9.33 -29.08
C LEU A 218 5.78 10.54 -29.68
N ALA A 219 4.55 10.79 -29.23
CA ALA A 219 3.76 11.95 -29.69
C ALA A 219 4.39 13.29 -29.28
N ILE A 220 4.94 13.39 -28.06
CA ILE A 220 5.65 14.59 -27.59
C ILE A 220 6.95 14.78 -28.39
N GLN A 221 7.71 13.70 -28.62
CA GLN A 221 8.97 13.76 -29.37
C GLN A 221 8.74 14.25 -30.82
N VAL A 222 7.70 13.74 -31.48
CA VAL A 222 7.31 14.18 -32.84
C VAL A 222 6.89 15.66 -32.85
N GLN A 223 6.23 16.16 -31.80
CA GLN A 223 5.87 17.59 -31.68
C GLN A 223 7.10 18.49 -31.49
N ILE A 224 8.10 18.02 -30.74
CA ILE A 224 9.37 18.74 -30.54
C ILE A 224 10.19 18.76 -31.84
N GLU A 225 10.28 17.63 -32.54
CA GLU A 225 11.07 17.50 -33.78
C GLU A 225 10.43 18.18 -34.99
N SER A 226 9.10 18.31 -35.02
CA SER A 226 8.38 18.99 -36.12
C SER A 226 8.42 20.53 -36.04
N GLY A 227 9.02 21.11 -34.99
CA GLY A 227 9.28 22.55 -34.92
C GLY A 227 8.04 23.44 -34.95
N VAL A 228 6.85 22.92 -34.61
CA VAL A 228 5.62 23.73 -34.48
C VAL A 228 5.65 24.47 -33.14
N SER A 229 6.46 25.53 -33.10
CA SER A 229 6.22 26.64 -32.18
C SER A 229 5.14 27.49 -32.84
N ASP A 230 3.87 27.23 -32.55
CA ASP A 230 2.85 28.22 -32.86
C ASP A 230 1.82 28.40 -31.75
N LYS A 231 1.56 29.68 -31.50
CA LYS A 231 0.69 30.23 -30.48
C LYS A 231 -0.75 29.85 -30.81
N THR A 232 -1.24 28.74 -30.25
CA THR A 232 -2.68 28.50 -30.10
C THR A 232 -2.95 28.00 -28.69
N SER A 233 -2.94 28.94 -27.74
CA SER A 233 -3.86 28.86 -26.61
C SER A 233 -5.27 28.68 -27.18
N ASP A 234 -5.95 27.60 -26.79
CA ASP A 234 -7.41 27.39 -26.79
C ASP A 234 -7.97 26.15 -27.52
N ALA A 235 -7.16 25.17 -27.94
CA ALA A 235 -7.73 23.91 -28.49
C ALA A 235 -7.07 22.59 -28.07
N VAL A 236 -6.12 22.59 -27.14
CA VAL A 236 -5.68 21.37 -26.45
C VAL A 236 -6.23 21.46 -25.03
N GLY A 237 -7.15 20.54 -24.69
CA GLY A 237 -7.68 20.45 -23.33
C GLY A 237 -6.52 20.50 -22.33
N LYS A 238 -6.62 21.39 -21.33
CA LYS A 238 -5.62 21.58 -20.27
C LYS A 238 -5.05 20.24 -19.82
N VAL A 239 -3.90 19.85 -20.35
CA VAL A 239 -3.08 18.81 -19.75
C VAL A 239 -2.44 19.51 -18.56
N ASP A 240 -3.07 19.31 -17.41
CA ASP A 240 -2.63 19.87 -16.14
C ASP A 240 -1.19 19.40 -15.89
N GLY A 241 -0.25 20.29 -15.56
CA GLY A 241 1.16 19.89 -15.36
C GLY A 241 1.34 18.76 -14.34
N ASN A 242 0.44 18.71 -13.35
CA ASN A 242 0.33 17.62 -12.37
C ASN A 242 -0.03 16.26 -12.99
N SER A 243 -0.75 16.24 -14.11
CA SER A 243 -1.15 15.00 -14.80
C SER A 243 -0.01 14.37 -15.59
N VAL A 244 0.97 15.15 -16.05
CA VAL A 244 2.17 14.63 -16.73
C VAL A 244 3.16 14.06 -15.71
N GLU A 245 3.44 14.79 -14.63
CA GLU A 245 4.35 14.30 -13.57
C GLU A 245 3.81 13.05 -12.85
N HIS A 246 2.49 12.98 -12.60
CA HIS A 246 1.88 11.80 -12.00
C HIS A 246 1.97 10.57 -12.91
N ASN A 247 1.84 10.80 -14.22
CA ASN A 247 1.91 9.79 -15.25
C ASN A 247 3.33 9.19 -15.39
N ASP A 248 4.37 10.02 -15.29
CA ASP A 248 5.77 9.58 -15.34
C ASP A 248 6.16 8.69 -14.16
N VAL A 249 5.71 9.06 -12.94
CA VAL A 249 5.92 8.25 -11.73
C VAL A 249 5.23 6.90 -11.83
N GLU A 250 4.05 6.84 -12.44
CA GLU A 250 3.33 5.59 -12.66
C GLU A 250 4.01 4.66 -13.67
N ARG A 251 4.49 5.20 -14.81
CA ARG A 251 5.31 4.43 -15.78
C ARG A 251 6.57 3.90 -15.10
N SER A 252 7.26 4.75 -14.34
CA SER A 252 8.47 4.39 -13.61
C SER A 252 8.21 3.23 -12.64
N ASN A 253 7.11 3.28 -11.89
CA ASN A 253 6.73 2.19 -10.99
C ASN A 253 6.40 0.89 -11.74
N ALA A 254 5.68 0.97 -12.87
CA ALA A 254 5.34 -0.19 -13.68
C ALA A 254 6.59 -0.83 -14.32
N LEU A 255 7.50 -0.03 -14.88
CA LEU A 255 8.77 -0.51 -15.44
C LEU A 255 9.67 -1.08 -14.35
N MET A 256 9.78 -0.40 -13.19
CA MET A 256 10.54 -0.90 -12.04
C MET A 256 9.98 -2.24 -11.56
N LEU A 257 8.65 -2.39 -11.53
CA LEU A 257 8.02 -3.67 -11.23
C LEU A 257 8.45 -4.76 -12.21
N VAL A 258 8.34 -4.53 -13.51
CA VAL A 258 8.73 -5.53 -14.53
C VAL A 258 10.20 -5.90 -14.37
N HIS A 259 11.07 -4.91 -14.20
CA HIS A 259 12.51 -5.12 -14.05
C HIS A 259 12.84 -5.92 -12.79
N GLU A 260 12.23 -5.61 -11.64
CA GLU A 260 12.45 -6.34 -10.39
C GLU A 260 11.88 -7.77 -10.45
N LEU A 261 10.75 -8.01 -11.11
CA LEU A 261 10.22 -9.36 -11.35
C LEU A 261 11.19 -10.22 -12.17
N LEU A 262 11.73 -9.66 -13.25
CA LEU A 262 12.70 -10.37 -14.10
C LEU A 262 14.01 -10.62 -13.35
N ARG A 263 14.51 -9.61 -12.61
CA ARG A 263 15.75 -9.70 -11.82
C ARG A 263 15.68 -10.77 -10.74
N ASN A 264 14.58 -10.83 -9.98
CA ASN A 264 14.45 -11.75 -8.86
C ASN A 264 14.01 -13.17 -9.26
N GLY A 265 13.57 -13.32 -10.51
CA GLY A 265 13.15 -14.58 -11.10
C GLY A 265 11.76 -14.99 -10.61
N ILE A 266 10.81 -15.07 -11.53
CA ILE A 266 9.45 -15.55 -11.25
C ILE A 266 9.29 -17.01 -11.68
N PRO A 267 8.44 -17.81 -10.99
CA PRO A 267 8.32 -19.24 -11.30
C PRO A 267 7.66 -19.54 -12.65
N ASP A 268 6.81 -18.63 -13.13
CA ASP A 268 6.04 -18.78 -14.36
C ASP A 268 6.87 -18.30 -15.56
N SER A 269 7.36 -19.27 -16.35
CA SER A 269 8.18 -19.00 -17.53
C SER A 269 7.42 -18.34 -18.68
N GLN A 270 6.11 -18.56 -18.79
CA GLN A 270 5.28 -17.91 -19.82
C GLN A 270 5.09 -16.44 -19.47
N LEU A 271 4.74 -16.15 -18.21
CA LEU A 271 4.66 -14.78 -17.72
C LEU A 271 6.01 -14.07 -17.86
N GLN A 272 7.12 -14.74 -17.53
CA GLN A 272 8.46 -14.17 -17.68
C GLN A 272 8.76 -13.78 -19.13
N ALA A 273 8.45 -14.64 -20.10
CA ALA A 273 8.62 -14.32 -21.52
C ALA A 273 7.74 -13.15 -21.97
N ARG A 274 6.49 -13.08 -21.50
CA ARG A 274 5.57 -11.97 -21.79
C ARG A 274 6.04 -10.64 -21.19
N LEU A 275 6.63 -10.66 -20.00
CA LEU A 275 7.19 -9.48 -19.34
C LEU A 275 8.46 -9.00 -20.05
N GLN A 276 9.33 -9.92 -20.48
CA GLN A 276 10.51 -9.58 -21.27
C GLN A 276 10.11 -8.93 -22.60
N GLY A 277 9.15 -9.51 -23.32
CA GLY A 277 8.65 -8.94 -24.58
C GLY A 277 8.08 -7.53 -24.42
N LEU A 278 7.48 -7.21 -23.26
CA LEU A 278 6.95 -5.88 -22.97
C LEU A 278 8.04 -4.80 -22.78
N LEU A 279 9.22 -5.18 -22.25
CA LEU A 279 10.37 -4.27 -22.18
C LEU A 279 11.00 -4.06 -23.56
N ASP A 280 11.08 -5.14 -24.35
CA ASP A 280 11.68 -5.11 -25.69
C ASP A 280 10.87 -4.21 -26.64
N THR A 281 9.52 -4.24 -26.56
CA THR A 281 8.65 -3.41 -27.41
C THR A 281 8.67 -1.93 -27.07
N THR A 282 9.01 -1.57 -25.84
CA THR A 282 9.02 -0.18 -25.36
C THR A 282 10.40 0.47 -25.38
N GLY A 283 11.43 -0.24 -25.88
CA GLY A 283 12.81 0.23 -25.88
C GLY A 283 13.40 0.40 -24.47
N ALA A 284 12.71 -0.07 -23.44
CA ALA A 284 13.10 0.00 -22.04
C ALA A 284 13.94 -1.23 -21.66
N SER A 285 14.94 -1.56 -22.49
CA SER A 285 15.88 -2.66 -22.19
C SER A 285 16.70 -2.31 -20.94
N ALA A 286 16.88 -3.31 -20.07
CA ALA A 286 17.68 -3.24 -18.85
C ALA A 286 19.12 -2.74 -19.06
#